data_AF-A0A929VKV8-F1
#
_entry.id   AF-A0A929VKV8-F1
#
_cell.length_a   1.000
_cell.length_b   1.000
_cell.length_c   1.000
_cell.angle_alpha   90.00
_cell.angle_beta   90.00
_cell.angle_gamma   90.00
#
_symmetry.space_group_name_H-M   'P 1'
#
loop_
_entity.id
_entity.type
_entity.pdbx_description
1 polymer ?
#
loop_
_entity_poly.entity_id
_entity_poly.type
_entity_poly.pdbx_seq_one_letter_code
_entity_poly.pdbx_strand_id
1 'polypeptide(L)'
;MAFKDWKIEEFKKVDVRGIQGNFFMGLKEQAKAVPEGQGLEVIQSFDPIPLYEVMEDLGYEYHTEQTGDTEFHVYFYRARVKVDEKNLPMRPAALTNMPLIDEGLGKIAVEFWDLTWNDEKRYLPYETRLLLSLTNAVGAGRMRQATRELVKAYIHGLDSRALDDVFELLVWNQGIGNFSSEIGPSTLFAAYKTVKNMEKQGKDRSEICQALREKFGEKNPDVRV
;
A
#
# COMPACT_ATOMS: atom_id res chain seq x y z
N MET A 1 6.46 25.04 -6.24
CA MET A 1 6.54 25.97 -7.41
C MET A 1 5.15 26.04 -8.04
N ALA A 2 4.72 27.11 -8.72
CA ALA A 2 3.36 27.08 -9.31
C ALA A 2 3.34 26.18 -10.55
N PHE A 3 2.24 25.47 -10.82
CA PHE A 3 2.11 24.55 -11.95
C PHE A 3 2.49 25.20 -13.30
N LYS A 4 2.08 26.45 -13.51
CA LYS A 4 2.39 27.24 -14.72
C LYS A 4 3.90 27.44 -14.97
N ASP A 5 4.74 27.26 -13.95
CA ASP A 5 6.19 27.44 -14.04
C ASP A 5 6.89 26.11 -14.39
N TRP A 6 6.15 25.00 -14.48
CA TRP A 6 6.68 23.69 -14.82
C TRP A 6 6.81 23.54 -16.33
N LYS A 7 7.94 22.98 -16.76
CA LYS A 7 8.20 22.66 -18.17
C LYS A 7 7.55 21.33 -18.56
N ILE A 8 6.23 21.29 -18.55
CA ILE A 8 5.45 20.05 -18.75
C ILE A 8 5.70 19.42 -20.13
N GLU A 9 6.09 20.21 -21.13
CA GLU A 9 6.47 19.75 -22.46
C GLU A 9 7.75 18.88 -22.47
N GLU A 10 8.61 19.02 -21.46
CA GLU A 10 9.81 18.20 -21.29
C GLU A 10 9.52 16.90 -20.49
N PHE A 11 8.32 16.76 -19.92
CA PHE A 11 8.00 15.63 -19.07
C PHE A 11 7.84 14.35 -19.88
N LYS A 12 8.40 13.25 -19.36
CA LYS A 12 8.19 11.94 -19.95
C LYS A 12 6.75 11.50 -19.73
N LYS A 13 6.04 11.23 -20.81
CA LYS A 13 4.67 10.68 -20.78
C LYS A 13 4.69 9.17 -20.51
N VAL A 14 3.84 8.74 -19.60
CA VAL A 14 3.64 7.34 -19.21
C VAL A 14 2.14 7.06 -19.16
N ASP A 15 1.60 6.48 -20.24
CA ASP A 15 0.20 6.04 -20.27
C ASP A 15 0.09 4.68 -19.56
N VAL A 16 -0.67 4.65 -18.47
CA VAL A 16 -0.88 3.45 -17.64
C VAL A 16 -2.32 2.95 -17.71
N ARG A 17 -3.13 3.48 -18.64
CA ARG A 17 -4.48 2.99 -18.89
C ARG A 17 -4.43 1.55 -19.37
N GLY A 18 -5.35 0.71 -18.87
CA GLY A 18 -5.42 -0.71 -19.21
C GLY A 18 -4.26 -1.58 -18.69
N ILE A 19 -3.26 -1.01 -17.99
CA ILE A 19 -2.20 -1.80 -17.36
C ILE A 19 -2.75 -2.52 -16.13
N GLN A 20 -2.60 -3.84 -16.12
CA GLN A 20 -3.07 -4.71 -15.05
C GLN A 20 -2.02 -4.89 -13.95
N GLY A 21 -2.49 -5.01 -12.70
CA GLY A 21 -1.63 -5.28 -11.54
C GLY A 21 -0.84 -4.06 -11.06
N ASN A 22 0.28 -4.31 -10.36
CA ASN A 22 1.04 -3.27 -9.69
C ASN A 22 2.02 -2.52 -10.63
N PHE A 23 1.51 -1.57 -11.41
CA PHE A 23 2.35 -0.66 -12.21
C PHE A 23 3.14 0.34 -11.33
N PHE A 24 2.71 0.57 -10.08
CA PHE A 24 3.33 1.54 -9.17
C PHE A 24 4.82 1.23 -8.94
N MET A 25 5.21 -0.04 -8.86
CA MET A 25 6.63 -0.40 -8.66
C MET A 25 7.49 0.01 -9.86
N GLY A 26 7.04 -0.26 -11.07
CA GLY A 26 7.76 0.12 -12.29
C GLY A 26 7.82 1.64 -12.47
N LEU A 27 6.74 2.34 -12.13
CA LEU A 27 6.69 3.80 -12.17
C LEU A 27 7.57 4.43 -11.08
N LYS A 28 7.58 3.86 -9.87
CA LYS A 28 8.40 4.32 -8.75
C LYS A 28 9.89 4.24 -9.05
N GLU A 29 10.37 3.15 -9.66
CA GLU A 29 11.77 3.03 -10.06
C GLU A 29 12.14 4.02 -11.17
N GLN A 30 11.24 4.29 -12.12
CA GLN A 30 11.46 5.35 -13.11
C GLN A 30 11.49 6.73 -12.45
N ALA A 31 10.59 7.01 -11.51
CA ALA A 31 10.53 8.27 -10.78
C ALA A 31 11.80 8.52 -9.96
N LYS A 32 12.43 7.48 -9.39
CA LYS A 32 13.73 7.62 -8.68
C LYS A 32 14.86 8.11 -9.59
N ALA A 33 14.80 7.83 -10.89
CA ALA A 33 15.82 8.24 -11.84
C ALA A 33 15.63 9.67 -12.39
N VAL A 34 14.48 10.31 -12.12
CA VAL A 34 14.19 11.67 -12.59
C VAL A 34 14.93 12.68 -11.71
N PRO A 35 15.76 13.57 -12.30
CA PRO A 35 16.45 14.62 -11.57
C PRO A 35 15.50 15.65 -10.95
N GLU A 36 15.99 16.35 -9.93
CA GLU A 36 15.33 17.56 -9.42
C GLU A 36 15.12 18.58 -10.54
N GLY A 37 13.95 19.21 -10.56
CA GLY A 37 13.57 20.18 -11.58
C GLY A 37 12.96 19.59 -12.86
N GLN A 38 12.87 18.25 -12.97
CA GLN A 38 12.20 17.55 -14.08
C GLN A 38 10.92 16.84 -13.61
N GLY A 39 10.21 16.19 -14.52
CA GLY A 39 8.94 15.55 -14.19
C GLY A 39 8.48 14.45 -15.12
N LEU A 40 7.31 13.89 -14.77
CA LEU A 40 6.61 12.81 -15.48
C LEU A 40 5.16 13.22 -15.67
N GLU A 41 4.58 12.84 -16.81
CA GLU A 41 3.13 12.89 -17.03
C GLU A 41 2.60 11.46 -17.01
N VAL A 42 1.61 11.18 -16.17
CA VAL A 42 0.98 9.87 -16.02
C VAL A 42 -0.48 9.98 -16.48
N ILE A 43 -0.87 9.13 -17.43
CA ILE A 43 -2.24 9.10 -17.97
C ILE A 43 -2.96 7.87 -17.42
N GLN A 44 -4.14 8.05 -16.82
CA GLN A 44 -4.93 6.97 -16.20
C GLN A 44 -6.44 7.16 -16.44
N SER A 45 -7.21 6.07 -16.38
CA SER A 45 -8.66 6.05 -16.60
C SER A 45 -9.49 6.60 -15.42
N PHE A 46 -8.84 6.80 -14.27
CA PHE A 46 -9.42 7.33 -13.04
C PHE A 46 -8.35 8.13 -12.30
N ASP A 47 -8.77 8.97 -11.35
CA ASP A 47 -7.86 9.73 -10.49
C ASP A 47 -6.95 8.78 -9.68
N PRO A 48 -5.62 8.74 -9.92
CA PRO A 48 -4.73 7.76 -9.30
C PRO A 48 -4.35 8.19 -7.86
N ILE A 49 -5.32 8.40 -6.98
CA ILE A 49 -5.14 8.84 -5.59
C ILE A 49 -4.01 8.10 -4.84
N PRO A 50 -3.90 6.75 -4.92
CA PRO A 50 -2.82 6.03 -4.22
C PRO A 50 -1.41 6.37 -4.70
N LEU A 51 -1.25 6.98 -5.88
CA LEU A 51 0.03 7.36 -6.47
C LEU A 51 0.59 8.65 -5.84
N TYR A 52 -0.27 9.58 -5.44
CA TYR A 52 0.15 10.91 -4.99
C TYR A 52 1.08 10.84 -3.79
N GLU A 53 0.68 10.12 -2.74
CA GLU A 53 1.50 9.94 -1.54
C GLU A 53 2.87 9.28 -1.87
N VAL A 54 2.90 8.32 -2.81
CA VAL A 54 4.14 7.67 -3.24
C VAL A 54 5.09 8.66 -3.91
N MET A 55 4.56 9.54 -4.74
CA MET A 55 5.36 10.55 -5.44
C MET A 55 5.79 11.67 -4.47
N GLU A 56 4.95 12.09 -3.55
CA GLU A 56 5.30 13.05 -2.49
C GLU A 56 6.42 12.55 -1.56
N ASP A 57 6.42 11.26 -1.22
CA ASP A 57 7.48 10.61 -0.44
C ASP A 57 8.82 10.61 -1.18
N LEU A 58 8.81 10.62 -2.52
CA LEU A 58 10.00 10.82 -3.34
C LEU A 58 10.38 12.31 -3.47
N GLY A 59 9.48 13.23 -3.13
CA GLY A 59 9.70 14.67 -3.20
C GLY A 59 9.14 15.34 -4.46
N TYR A 60 8.12 14.72 -5.06
CA TYR A 60 7.35 15.35 -6.12
C TYR A 60 6.23 16.24 -5.57
N GLU A 61 5.92 17.29 -6.33
CA GLU A 61 4.64 17.99 -6.33
C GLU A 61 3.80 17.43 -7.50
N TYR A 62 2.48 17.54 -7.46
CA TYR A 62 1.61 17.08 -8.55
C TYR A 62 0.53 18.09 -8.94
N HIS A 63 0.06 17.97 -10.18
CA HIS A 63 -1.11 18.65 -10.71
C HIS A 63 -1.92 17.66 -11.54
N THR A 64 -3.24 17.66 -11.38
CA THR A 64 -4.12 16.71 -12.07
C THR A 64 -5.15 17.47 -12.90
N GLU A 65 -5.27 17.09 -14.16
CA GLU A 65 -6.29 17.55 -15.09
C GLU A 65 -7.15 16.37 -15.53
N GLN A 66 -8.47 16.54 -15.51
CA GLN A 66 -9.40 15.59 -16.10
C GLN A 66 -9.81 16.12 -17.48
N THR A 67 -9.36 15.46 -18.55
CA THR A 67 -9.57 15.86 -19.94
C THR A 67 -10.75 15.14 -20.60
N GLY A 68 -11.27 14.09 -19.95
CA GLY A 68 -12.48 13.36 -20.34
C GLY A 68 -13.05 12.58 -19.15
N ASP A 69 -14.19 11.91 -19.35
CA ASP A 69 -14.87 11.17 -18.27
C ASP A 69 -13.96 10.11 -17.63
N THR A 70 -13.09 9.50 -18.44
CA THR A 70 -12.15 8.44 -18.05
C THR A 70 -10.74 8.74 -18.56
N GLU A 71 -10.35 10.01 -18.56
CA GLU A 71 -9.00 10.44 -18.93
C GLU A 71 -8.47 11.47 -17.93
N PHE A 72 -7.50 11.03 -17.14
CA PHE A 72 -6.80 11.82 -16.14
C PHE A 72 -5.34 11.97 -16.54
N HIS A 73 -4.89 13.22 -16.66
CA HIS A 73 -3.50 13.59 -16.83
C HIS A 73 -2.96 14.07 -15.50
N VAL A 74 -1.98 13.35 -14.96
CA VAL A 74 -1.28 13.74 -13.74
C VAL A 74 0.14 14.12 -14.06
N TYR A 75 0.48 15.37 -13.81
CA TYR A 75 1.82 15.90 -13.95
C TYR A 75 2.52 15.83 -12.59
N PHE A 76 3.67 15.18 -12.53
CA PHE A 76 4.52 15.09 -11.35
C PHE A 76 5.81 15.86 -11.58
N TYR A 77 6.07 16.88 -10.77
CA TYR A 77 7.31 17.67 -10.81
C TYR A 77 8.21 17.35 -9.62
N ARG A 78 9.46 16.98 -9.87
CA ARG A 78 10.45 16.65 -8.84
C ARG A 78 10.98 17.93 -8.20
N ALA A 79 10.26 18.44 -7.21
CA ALA A 79 10.68 19.65 -6.48
C ALA A 79 11.94 19.44 -5.64
N ARG A 80 12.18 18.22 -5.15
CA ARG A 80 13.38 17.82 -4.42
C ARG A 80 13.62 16.32 -4.46
N VAL A 81 14.85 15.90 -4.24
CA VAL A 81 15.17 14.49 -4.01
C VAL A 81 15.01 14.14 -2.53
N LYS A 82 14.02 13.30 -2.20
CA LYS A 82 13.92 12.64 -0.88
C LYS A 82 14.40 11.19 -0.95
N VAL A 83 14.93 10.70 0.17
CA VAL A 83 15.17 9.28 0.40
C VAL A 83 13.83 8.61 0.69
N ASP A 84 13.54 7.51 0.01
CA ASP A 84 12.33 6.70 0.16
C ASP A 84 12.33 5.95 1.51
N GLU A 85 12.17 6.67 2.61
CA GLU A 85 12.28 6.13 3.97
C GLU A 85 11.11 5.23 4.35
N LYS A 86 9.89 5.60 3.95
CA LYS A 86 8.68 4.86 4.34
C LYS A 86 8.45 3.60 3.50
N ASN A 87 8.78 3.66 2.20
CA ASN A 87 8.54 2.61 1.20
C ASN A 87 7.32 1.74 1.54
N LEU A 88 6.15 2.39 1.55
CA LEU A 88 4.88 1.83 2.02
C LEU A 88 4.50 0.62 1.15
N PRO A 89 4.47 -0.61 1.71
CA PRO A 89 4.18 -1.80 0.94
C PRO A 89 2.68 -2.04 0.81
N MET A 90 2.30 -2.89 -0.16
CA MET A 90 0.94 -3.45 -0.25
C MET A 90 -0.14 -2.41 -0.51
N ARG A 91 0.19 -1.47 -1.41
CA ARG A 91 -0.76 -0.54 -2.03
C ARG A 91 -1.91 -1.33 -2.69
N PRO A 92 -3.08 -0.71 -2.88
CA PRO A 92 -4.27 -1.39 -3.39
C PRO A 92 -4.20 -1.63 -4.90
N ALA A 93 -3.16 -2.35 -5.36
CA ALA A 93 -2.90 -2.60 -6.78
C ALA A 93 -4.08 -3.28 -7.50
N ALA A 94 -4.91 -4.05 -6.78
CA ALA A 94 -6.11 -4.66 -7.36
C ALA A 94 -7.13 -3.65 -7.92
N LEU A 95 -7.09 -2.38 -7.47
CA LEU A 95 -7.99 -1.34 -7.97
C LEU A 95 -7.77 -1.06 -9.47
N THR A 96 -6.56 -1.29 -9.98
CA THR A 96 -6.23 -1.10 -11.41
C THR A 96 -6.91 -2.12 -12.32
N ASN A 97 -7.44 -3.20 -11.75
CA ASN A 97 -8.19 -4.21 -12.49
C ASN A 97 -9.68 -3.85 -12.61
N MET A 98 -10.20 -2.92 -11.79
CA MET A 98 -11.63 -2.56 -11.80
C MET A 98 -12.08 -1.94 -13.14
N PRO A 99 -11.30 -1.05 -13.79
CA PRO A 99 -11.65 -0.53 -15.12
C PRO A 99 -11.79 -1.57 -16.23
N LEU A 100 -11.23 -2.78 -16.06
CA LEU A 100 -11.45 -3.88 -17.01
C LEU A 100 -12.90 -4.36 -17.03
N ILE A 101 -13.59 -4.20 -15.90
CA ILE A 101 -15.02 -4.53 -15.75
C ILE A 101 -15.84 -3.32 -16.15
N ASP A 102 -15.54 -2.17 -15.53
CA ASP A 102 -16.22 -0.89 -15.77
C ASP A 102 -15.34 0.26 -15.26
N GLU A 103 -15.13 1.30 -16.07
CA GLU A 103 -14.27 2.43 -15.71
C GLU A 103 -14.84 3.25 -14.54
N GLY A 104 -16.17 3.40 -14.49
CA GLY A 104 -16.87 4.05 -13.37
C GLY A 104 -16.72 3.28 -12.06
N LEU A 105 -16.72 1.95 -12.12
CA LEU A 105 -16.40 1.10 -10.97
C LEU A 105 -14.97 1.34 -10.48
N GLY A 106 -14.00 1.50 -11.38
CA GLY A 106 -12.62 1.85 -11.01
C GLY A 106 -12.52 3.14 -10.22
N LYS A 107 -13.21 4.19 -10.69
CA LYS A 107 -13.32 5.47 -9.98
C LYS A 107 -13.93 5.30 -8.59
N ILE A 108 -15.11 4.67 -8.49
CA ILE A 108 -15.82 4.47 -7.22
C ILE A 108 -14.95 3.66 -6.23
N ALA A 109 -14.26 2.63 -6.72
CA ALA A 109 -13.45 1.77 -5.87
C ALA A 109 -12.25 2.51 -5.25
N VAL A 110 -11.63 3.42 -6.00
CA VAL A 110 -10.50 4.25 -5.53
C VAL A 110 -10.98 5.32 -4.55
N GLU A 111 -12.08 6.01 -4.87
CA GLU A 111 -12.70 6.98 -3.96
C GLU A 111 -13.15 6.32 -2.65
N PHE A 112 -13.74 5.12 -2.73
CA PHE A 112 -14.13 4.35 -1.55
C PHE A 112 -12.94 3.93 -0.70
N TRP A 113 -11.84 3.51 -1.34
CA TRP A 113 -10.60 3.18 -0.64
C TRP A 113 -10.06 4.41 0.11
N ASP A 114 -10.00 5.56 -0.55
CA ASP A 114 -9.49 6.80 0.04
C ASP A 114 -10.35 7.28 1.21
N LEU A 115 -11.68 7.32 1.01
CA LEU A 115 -12.67 7.60 2.05
C LEU A 115 -12.53 6.70 3.28
N THR A 116 -12.16 5.43 3.06
CA THR A 116 -12.03 4.42 4.11
C THR A 116 -10.72 4.56 4.88
N TRP A 117 -9.61 4.81 4.18
CA TRP A 117 -8.27 4.70 4.75
C TRP A 117 -7.61 6.04 5.11
N ASN A 118 -7.81 7.09 4.31
CA ASN A 118 -7.04 8.33 4.41
C ASN A 118 -7.87 9.54 4.85
N ASP A 119 -9.20 9.43 4.92
CA ASP A 119 -10.06 10.52 5.37
C ASP A 119 -9.68 11.02 6.78
N GLU A 120 -9.46 12.32 6.93
CA GLU A 120 -9.03 12.95 8.18
C GLU A 120 -10.09 12.85 9.30
N LYS A 121 -11.36 12.57 8.96
CA LYS A 121 -12.44 12.42 9.96
C LYS A 121 -12.34 11.13 10.77
N ARG A 122 -11.39 10.24 10.45
CA ARG A 122 -11.27 8.94 11.13
C ARG A 122 -10.79 9.14 12.56
N TYR A 123 -11.59 8.65 13.50
CA TYR A 123 -11.31 8.75 14.93
C TYR A 123 -10.23 7.77 15.41
N LEU A 124 -10.25 6.55 14.90
CA LEU A 124 -9.28 5.52 15.29
C LEU A 124 -7.94 5.72 14.57
N PRO A 125 -6.80 5.58 15.29
CA PRO A 125 -5.48 5.55 14.67
C PRO A 125 -5.39 4.53 13.54
N TYR A 126 -4.52 4.79 12.58
CA TYR A 126 -4.38 3.96 11.38
C TYR A 126 -4.05 2.51 11.74
N GLU A 127 -3.13 2.30 12.67
CA GLU A 127 -2.68 0.99 13.13
C GLU A 127 -3.82 0.21 13.79
N THR A 128 -4.66 0.87 14.59
CA THR A 128 -5.84 0.24 15.19
C THR A 128 -6.84 -0.20 14.13
N ARG A 129 -7.05 0.60 13.08
CA ARG A 129 -7.92 0.22 11.95
C ARG A 129 -7.35 -0.96 11.17
N LEU A 130 -6.03 -1.04 10.99
CA LEU A 130 -5.37 -2.21 10.39
C LEU A 130 -5.58 -3.46 11.24
N LEU A 131 -5.50 -3.38 12.57
CA LEU A 131 -5.78 -4.52 13.46
C LEU A 131 -7.23 -5.01 13.35
N LEU A 132 -8.20 -4.09 13.27
CA LEU A 132 -9.61 -4.45 13.03
C LEU A 132 -9.80 -5.09 11.65
N SER A 133 -9.12 -4.57 10.63
CA SER A 133 -9.13 -5.14 9.28
C SER A 133 -8.52 -6.54 9.25
N LEU A 134 -7.42 -6.74 9.98
CA LEU A 134 -6.76 -8.03 10.16
C LEU A 134 -7.72 -9.05 10.75
N THR A 135 -8.32 -8.76 11.92
CA THR A 135 -9.20 -9.72 12.61
C THR A 135 -10.46 -10.02 11.80
N ASN A 136 -11.03 -9.02 11.13
CA ASN A 136 -12.14 -9.22 10.19
C ASN A 136 -11.75 -10.11 9.00
N ALA A 137 -10.54 -9.94 8.46
CA ALA A 137 -10.01 -10.79 7.40
C ALA A 137 -9.80 -12.24 7.87
N VAL A 138 -9.28 -12.44 9.09
CA VAL A 138 -9.15 -13.79 9.68
C VAL A 138 -10.52 -14.45 9.85
N GLY A 139 -11.50 -13.74 10.42
CA GLY A 139 -12.87 -14.25 10.59
C GLY A 139 -13.55 -14.63 9.27
N ALA A 140 -13.17 -13.98 8.17
CA ALA A 140 -13.64 -14.31 6.81
C ALA A 140 -12.78 -15.36 6.08
N GLY A 141 -11.80 -16.00 6.74
CA GLY A 141 -10.88 -16.95 6.11
C GLY A 141 -9.88 -16.34 5.11
N ARG A 142 -9.77 -15.01 5.05
CA ARG A 142 -8.95 -14.28 4.08
C ARG A 142 -7.52 -14.07 4.59
N MET A 143 -6.78 -15.17 4.78
CA MET A 143 -5.42 -15.14 5.36
C MET A 143 -4.42 -14.29 4.57
N ARG A 144 -4.57 -14.23 3.24
CA ARG A 144 -3.80 -13.33 2.36
C ARG A 144 -3.99 -11.87 2.79
N GLN A 145 -5.23 -11.43 2.95
CA GLN A 145 -5.53 -10.07 3.40
C GLN A 145 -5.04 -9.84 4.83
N ALA A 146 -5.30 -10.77 5.74
CA ALA A 146 -4.87 -10.63 7.13
C ALA A 146 -3.35 -10.47 7.26
N THR A 147 -2.57 -11.24 6.48
CA THR A 147 -1.11 -11.11 6.42
C THR A 147 -0.70 -9.71 5.98
N ARG A 148 -1.36 -9.16 4.94
CA ARG A 148 -1.08 -7.79 4.45
C ARG A 148 -1.35 -6.74 5.53
N GLU A 149 -2.45 -6.87 6.27
CA GLU A 149 -2.79 -5.95 7.36
C GLU A 149 -1.77 -6.00 8.50
N LEU A 150 -1.29 -7.19 8.90
CA LEU A 150 -0.24 -7.34 9.92
C LEU A 150 1.05 -6.64 9.50
N VAL A 151 1.51 -6.92 8.27
CA VAL A 151 2.77 -6.35 7.79
C VAL A 151 2.68 -4.83 7.65
N LYS A 152 1.55 -4.30 7.14
CA LYS A 152 1.30 -2.86 7.11
C LYS A 152 1.32 -2.26 8.52
N ALA A 153 0.65 -2.88 9.48
CA ALA A 153 0.56 -2.34 10.84
C ALA A 153 1.94 -2.26 11.50
N TYR A 154 2.74 -3.32 11.39
CA TYR A 154 4.11 -3.32 11.91
C TYR A 154 4.97 -2.26 11.23
N ILE A 155 4.92 -2.13 9.90
CA ILE A 155 5.71 -1.13 9.19
C ILE A 155 5.30 0.31 9.55
N HIS A 156 4.03 0.53 9.85
CA HIS A 156 3.52 1.82 10.31
C HIS A 156 3.86 2.19 11.76
N GLY A 157 4.48 1.28 12.54
CA GLY A 157 4.93 1.61 13.90
C GLY A 157 4.18 0.87 15.01
N LEU A 158 3.28 -0.05 14.69
CA LEU A 158 2.60 -0.86 15.71
C LEU A 158 3.60 -1.64 16.57
N ASP A 159 3.48 -1.54 17.89
CA ASP A 159 4.22 -2.38 18.84
C ASP A 159 3.75 -3.84 18.74
N SER A 160 4.69 -4.79 18.66
CA SER A 160 4.34 -6.21 18.47
C SER A 160 3.50 -6.79 19.60
N ARG A 161 3.54 -6.20 20.80
CA ARG A 161 2.70 -6.62 21.93
C ARG A 161 1.21 -6.51 21.62
N ALA A 162 0.80 -5.56 20.79
CA ALA A 162 -0.60 -5.47 20.35
C ALA A 162 -1.01 -6.66 19.46
N LEU A 163 -0.06 -7.29 18.76
CA LEU A 163 -0.32 -8.53 18.02
C LEU A 163 -0.48 -9.71 18.99
N ASP A 164 0.24 -9.73 20.11
CA ASP A 164 0.09 -10.78 21.14
C ASP A 164 -1.37 -10.83 21.62
N ASP A 165 -1.95 -9.67 21.97
CA ASP A 165 -3.37 -9.54 22.35
C ASP A 165 -4.31 -10.02 21.24
N VAL A 166 -4.03 -9.64 19.98
CA VAL A 166 -4.84 -10.05 18.83
C VAL A 166 -4.81 -11.57 18.64
N PHE A 167 -3.63 -12.20 18.66
CA PHE A 167 -3.53 -13.65 18.48
C PHE A 167 -4.15 -14.42 19.66
N GLU A 168 -4.05 -13.91 20.89
CA GLU A 168 -4.76 -14.47 22.04
C GLU A 168 -6.29 -14.42 21.82
N LEU A 169 -6.82 -13.26 21.39
CA LEU A 169 -8.24 -13.10 21.10
C LEU A 169 -8.72 -13.96 19.92
N LEU A 170 -7.86 -14.23 18.92
CA LEU A 170 -8.18 -15.17 17.84
C LEU A 170 -8.33 -16.60 18.37
N VAL A 171 -7.43 -17.05 19.24
CA VAL A 171 -7.54 -18.36 19.90
C VAL A 171 -8.82 -18.44 20.74
N TRP A 172 -9.10 -17.40 21.53
CA TRP A 172 -10.29 -17.35 22.40
C TRP A 172 -11.59 -17.40 21.59
N ASN A 173 -11.74 -16.52 20.61
CA ASN A 173 -13.01 -16.33 19.90
C ASN A 173 -13.28 -17.39 18.82
N GLN A 174 -12.24 -17.99 18.23
CA GLN A 174 -12.39 -18.99 17.16
C GLN A 174 -12.07 -20.43 17.61
N GLY A 175 -11.49 -20.60 18.79
CA GLY A 175 -11.14 -21.89 19.38
C GLY A 175 -9.76 -22.41 19.00
N ILE A 176 -9.14 -23.14 19.92
CA ILE A 176 -7.79 -23.71 19.79
C ILE A 176 -7.65 -24.63 18.58
N GLY A 177 -8.70 -25.43 18.28
CA GLY A 177 -8.71 -26.34 17.14
C GLY A 177 -8.57 -25.60 15.81
N ASN A 178 -9.43 -24.60 15.59
CA ASN A 178 -9.38 -23.75 14.40
C ASN A 178 -8.06 -22.97 14.33
N PHE A 179 -7.57 -22.44 15.45
CA PHE A 179 -6.27 -21.80 15.47
C PHE A 179 -5.17 -22.76 15.00
N SER A 180 -5.12 -23.96 15.56
CA SER A 180 -4.06 -24.92 15.25
C SER A 180 -4.12 -25.44 13.82
N SER A 181 -5.32 -25.59 13.23
CA SER A 181 -5.49 -26.12 11.87
C SER A 181 -5.45 -25.06 10.77
N GLU A 182 -5.99 -23.86 11.02
CA GLU A 182 -6.14 -22.83 9.98
C GLU A 182 -5.16 -21.68 10.15
N ILE A 183 -5.05 -21.12 11.36
CA ILE A 183 -4.24 -19.92 11.61
C ILE A 183 -2.76 -20.27 11.79
N GLY A 184 -2.45 -21.32 12.56
CA GLY A 184 -1.11 -21.78 12.87
C GLY A 184 -0.23 -22.11 11.65
N PRO A 185 -0.74 -22.82 10.61
CA PRO A 185 0.02 -23.07 9.39
C PRO A 185 -0.02 -21.91 8.39
N SER A 186 -0.83 -20.87 8.62
CA SER A 186 -1.00 -19.77 7.68
C SER A 186 0.22 -18.86 7.56
N THR A 187 0.28 -18.15 6.43
CA THR A 187 1.25 -17.08 6.17
C THR A 187 1.14 -15.93 7.18
N LEU A 188 -0.05 -15.69 7.73
CA LEU A 188 -0.28 -14.67 8.77
C LEU A 188 0.52 -15.02 10.04
N PHE A 189 0.39 -16.25 10.53
CA PHE A 189 1.11 -16.66 11.73
C PHE A 189 2.62 -16.81 11.48
N ALA A 190 3.03 -17.14 10.25
CA ALA A 190 4.43 -17.10 9.85
C ALA A 190 5.02 -15.68 9.91
N ALA A 191 4.27 -14.66 9.50
CA ALA A 191 4.68 -13.26 9.63
C ALA A 191 4.82 -12.83 11.09
N TYR A 192 3.83 -13.16 11.93
CA TYR A 192 3.89 -12.93 13.38
C TYR A 192 5.10 -13.60 14.04
N LYS A 193 5.34 -14.89 13.78
CA LYS A 193 6.52 -15.61 14.29
C LYS A 193 7.83 -14.96 13.85
N THR A 194 7.89 -14.44 12.62
CA THR A 194 9.09 -13.75 12.13
C THR A 194 9.39 -12.51 12.96
N VAL A 195 8.38 -11.69 13.26
CA VAL A 195 8.52 -10.53 14.15
C VAL A 195 9.04 -10.96 15.52
N LYS A 196 8.34 -11.88 16.21
CA LYS A 196 8.72 -12.30 17.57
C LYS A 196 10.12 -12.91 17.64
N ASN A 197 10.50 -13.71 16.64
CA ASN A 197 11.82 -14.34 16.61
C ASN A 197 12.94 -13.32 16.41
N MET A 198 12.75 -12.33 15.53
CA MET A 198 13.76 -11.30 15.28
C MET A 198 13.88 -10.32 16.46
N GLU A 199 12.77 -9.94 17.09
CA GLU A 199 12.79 -9.13 18.32
C GLU A 199 13.53 -9.86 19.45
N LYS A 200 13.32 -11.17 19.61
CA LYS A 200 14.05 -11.99 20.58
C LYS A 200 15.55 -12.05 20.28
N GLN A 201 15.95 -11.94 19.02
CA GLN A 201 17.36 -11.86 18.59
C GLN A 201 17.95 -10.45 18.77
N GLY A 202 17.20 -9.48 19.27
CA GLY A 202 17.64 -8.09 19.42
C GLY A 202 17.80 -7.36 18.08
N LYS A 203 17.09 -7.80 17.04
CA LYS A 203 17.11 -7.13 15.73
C LYS A 203 16.42 -5.79 15.78
N ASP A 204 17.00 -4.81 15.09
CA ASP A 204 16.39 -3.50 14.99
C ASP A 204 15.11 -3.54 14.13
N ARG A 205 14.19 -2.61 14.41
CA ARG A 205 12.89 -2.55 13.72
C ARG A 205 13.05 -2.43 12.19
N SER A 206 14.06 -1.71 11.72
CA SER A 206 14.36 -1.56 10.29
C SER A 206 14.67 -2.91 9.62
N GLU A 207 15.48 -3.75 10.27
CA GLU A 207 15.80 -5.10 9.80
C GLU A 207 14.54 -5.99 9.77
N ILE A 208 13.69 -5.88 10.78
CA ILE A 208 12.43 -6.64 10.84
C ILE A 208 11.48 -6.20 9.73
N CYS A 209 11.31 -4.89 9.53
CA CYS A 209 10.50 -4.34 8.45
C CYS A 209 11.04 -4.77 7.07
N GLN A 210 12.36 -4.85 6.89
CA GLN A 210 12.95 -5.38 5.66
C GLN A 210 12.60 -6.86 5.46
N ALA A 211 12.81 -7.69 6.47
CA ALA A 211 12.49 -9.13 6.41
C ALA A 211 11.00 -9.38 6.13
N LEU A 212 10.11 -8.57 6.70
CA LEU A 212 8.68 -8.65 6.43
C LEU A 212 8.34 -8.29 4.97
N ARG A 213 8.95 -7.24 4.42
CA ARG A 213 8.75 -6.87 3.00
C ARG A 213 9.25 -7.96 2.06
N GLU A 214 10.40 -8.55 2.36
CA GLU A 214 10.99 -9.59 1.51
C GLU A 214 10.19 -10.89 1.55
N LYS A 215 9.82 -11.35 2.74
CA LYS A 215 9.17 -12.66 2.94
C LYS A 215 7.66 -12.61 2.79
N PHE A 216 7.02 -11.50 3.15
CA PHE A 216 5.56 -11.37 3.24
C PHE A 216 5.05 -10.15 2.48
N GLY A 217 5.85 -9.61 1.55
CA GLY A 217 5.43 -8.54 0.65
C GLY A 217 4.86 -9.05 -0.67
N GLU A 218 4.77 -8.14 -1.63
CA GLU A 218 4.06 -8.36 -2.90
C GLU A 218 4.71 -9.37 -3.85
N LYS A 219 5.94 -9.81 -3.56
CA LYS A 219 6.59 -10.89 -4.32
C LYS A 219 6.19 -12.28 -3.83
N ASN A 220 5.63 -12.40 -2.62
CA ASN A 220 5.20 -13.69 -2.07
C ASN A 220 3.89 -14.15 -2.75
N PRO A 221 3.83 -15.37 -3.35
CA PRO A 221 2.64 -15.87 -4.04
C PRO A 221 1.42 -16.07 -3.13
N ASP A 222 1.62 -16.24 -1.83
CA ASP A 222 0.58 -16.37 -0.81
C ASP A 222 0.08 -15.02 -0.29
N VAL A 223 0.72 -13.91 -0.70
CA VAL A 223 0.39 -12.54 -0.27
C VAL A 223 0.01 -11.60 -1.43
N ARG A 224 0.61 -11.77 -2.61
CA ARG A 224 0.40 -10.91 -3.80
C ARG A 224 -1.06 -10.89 -4.26
N VAL A 225 -1.53 -9.79 -4.83
CA VAL A 225 -2.90 -9.67 -5.36
C VAL A 225 -2.82 -9.55 -6.88
#